data_AF-H1Z298-F1
#
_entry.id   AF-H1Z298-F1
#
_cell.length_a   1.000
_cell.length_b   1.000
_cell.length_c   1.000
_cell.angle_alpha   90.00
_cell.angle_beta   90.00
_cell.angle_gamma   90.00
#
_symmetry.space_group_name_H-M   'P 1'
#
loop_
_entity.id
_entity.type
_entity.pdbx_description
1 polymer ?
#
loop_
_entity_poly.entity_id
_entity_poly.type
_entity_poly.pdbx_seq_one_letter_code
_entity_poly.pdbx_strand_id
1 'polypeptide(L)'
;MRDVKIPPMLIQLIDSGISGIDGKIFENADKCPECAGKLITHDFRRKKFATRIYREQRNPVYVKVKRFRCRECGRLVYADEPFYPKIRTGAPVVDFCLANSERYSYAHISRILKHLHIYASPSSVRNCASADLNMPPAVEMHGVFFPASLLNLADVGFPDNSGMGMPAIMQMISERHF
;
A
#
# COMPACT_ATOMS: atom_id res chain seq x y z
N MET A 1 -15.43 24.38 -8.99
CA MET A 1 -14.55 23.41 -8.30
C MET A 1 -13.22 23.40 -9.02
N ARG A 2 -12.09 23.54 -8.33
CA ARG A 2 -10.77 23.62 -8.97
C ARG A 2 -10.33 22.21 -9.41
N ASP A 3 -10.01 22.03 -10.69
CA ASP A 3 -9.33 20.83 -11.14
C ASP A 3 -7.97 20.75 -10.47
N VAL A 4 -7.70 19.62 -9.81
CA VAL A 4 -6.38 19.35 -9.26
C VAL A 4 -5.43 19.11 -10.42
N LYS A 5 -4.47 20.02 -10.58
CA LYS A 5 -3.40 19.88 -11.57
C LYS A 5 -2.27 19.05 -10.96
N ILE A 6 -2.25 17.76 -11.27
CA ILE A 6 -1.13 16.88 -10.89
C ILE A 6 -0.12 16.86 -12.04
N PRO A 7 1.18 17.09 -11.78
CA PRO A 7 2.21 17.01 -12.81
C PRO A 7 2.18 15.64 -13.53
N PRO A 8 2.21 15.58 -14.87
CA PRO A 8 2.15 14.32 -15.62
C PRO A 8 3.23 13.31 -15.22
N MET A 9 4.43 13.80 -14.89
CA MET A 9 5.55 12.97 -14.41
C MET A 9 5.19 12.22 -13.13
N LEU A 10 4.46 12.86 -12.21
CA LEU A 10 4.05 12.23 -10.95
C LEU A 10 2.97 11.16 -11.18
N ILE A 11 2.04 11.42 -12.11
CA ILE A 11 1.06 10.41 -12.53
C ILE A 11 1.78 9.18 -13.10
N GLN A 12 2.76 9.38 -13.98
CA GLN A 12 3.55 8.30 -14.57
C GLN A 12 4.35 7.53 -13.52
N LEU A 13 5.00 8.21 -12.57
CA LEU A 13 5.75 7.58 -11.48
C LEU A 13 4.85 6.65 -10.64
N ILE A 14 3.68 7.15 -10.22
CA ILE A 14 2.73 6.39 -9.42
C ILE A 14 2.16 5.22 -10.21
N ASP A 15 1.80 5.44 -11.48
CA ASP A 15 1.27 4.39 -12.36
C ASP A 15 2.30 3.27 -12.61
N SER A 16 3.57 3.63 -12.84
CA SER A 16 4.69 2.69 -12.97
C SER A 16 4.93 1.91 -11.68
N GLY A 17 4.90 2.56 -10.52
CA GLY A 17 5.02 1.88 -9.23
C GLY A 17 3.89 0.87 -9.00
N ILE A 18 2.64 1.27 -9.24
CA ILE A 18 1.46 0.40 -9.06
C ILE A 18 1.50 -0.77 -10.04
N SER A 19 2.00 -0.55 -11.26
CA SER A 19 2.18 -1.65 -12.23
C SER A 19 3.34 -2.57 -11.83
N GLY A 20 4.43 -2.03 -11.28
CA GLY A 20 5.64 -2.79 -10.92
C GLY A 20 5.45 -3.70 -9.71
N ILE A 21 4.50 -3.39 -8.82
CA ILE A 21 4.20 -4.26 -7.67
C ILE A 21 3.34 -5.48 -8.05
N ASP A 22 2.74 -5.50 -9.25
CA ASP A 22 1.90 -6.62 -9.65
C ASP A 22 2.69 -7.92 -9.76
N GLY A 23 2.20 -8.96 -9.10
CA GLY A 23 2.87 -10.25 -8.99
C GLY A 23 4.02 -10.31 -7.97
N LYS A 24 4.39 -9.21 -7.31
CA LYS A 24 5.49 -9.20 -6.33
C LYS A 24 5.23 -10.20 -5.20
N ILE A 25 6.29 -10.91 -4.81
CA ILE A 25 6.27 -11.92 -3.77
C ILE A 25 6.96 -11.35 -2.52
N PHE A 26 6.24 -11.38 -1.40
CA PHE A 26 6.75 -11.02 -0.08
C PHE A 26 7.02 -12.31 0.69
N GLU A 27 8.30 -12.55 1.00
CA GLU A 27 8.76 -13.81 1.60
C GLU A 27 9.51 -13.64 2.92
N ASN A 28 9.80 -12.42 3.33
CA ASN A 28 10.58 -12.16 4.54
C ASN A 28 9.64 -12.06 5.75
N ALA A 29 10.03 -12.70 6.85
CA ALA A 29 9.47 -12.50 8.18
C ALA A 29 10.51 -12.99 9.18
N ASP A 30 10.78 -12.21 10.22
CA ASP A 30 11.84 -12.56 11.18
C ASP A 30 11.38 -13.64 12.17
N LYS A 31 10.45 -13.28 13.06
CA LYS A 31 10.01 -14.13 14.17
C LYS A 31 8.50 -13.98 14.37
N CYS A 32 7.92 -14.87 15.16
CA CYS A 32 6.55 -14.66 15.59
C CYS A 32 6.44 -13.36 16.40
N PRO A 33 5.57 -12.41 16.04
CA PRO A 33 5.43 -11.14 16.76
C PRO A 33 4.88 -11.31 18.18
N GLU A 34 4.33 -12.48 18.50
CA GLU A 34 3.65 -12.75 19.78
C GLU A 34 4.52 -13.49 20.79
N CYS A 35 5.34 -14.44 20.33
CA CYS A 35 6.17 -15.27 21.22
C CYS A 35 7.65 -15.31 20.83
N ALA A 36 8.07 -14.56 19.80
CA ALA A 36 9.40 -14.60 19.20
C ALA A 36 9.85 -15.98 18.67
N GLY A 37 8.93 -16.94 18.58
CA GLY A 37 9.21 -18.30 18.16
C GLY A 37 9.56 -18.44 16.68
N LYS A 38 10.23 -19.56 16.36
CA LYS A 38 10.69 -19.86 14.99
C LYS A 38 9.53 -20.09 14.02
N LEU A 39 9.67 -19.53 12.82
CA LEU A 39 8.70 -19.60 11.74
C LEU A 39 9.01 -20.78 10.79
N ILE A 40 7.98 -21.53 10.41
CA ILE A 40 8.05 -22.51 9.31
C ILE A 40 7.19 -22.04 8.14
N THR A 41 7.69 -22.25 6.92
CA THR A 41 6.94 -21.98 5.70
C THR A 41 5.62 -22.74 5.70
N HIS A 42 4.54 -22.05 5.34
CA HIS A 42 3.22 -22.65 5.19
C HIS A 42 2.80 -22.64 3.71
N ASP A 43 2.31 -21.51 3.20
CA ASP A 43 1.87 -21.37 1.80
C ASP A 43 1.90 -19.90 1.36
N PHE A 44 1.47 -19.61 0.13
CA PHE A 44 1.33 -18.24 -0.37
C PHE A 44 -0.13 -17.83 -0.45
N ARG A 45 -0.42 -16.61 0.00
CA ARG A 45 -1.73 -15.99 -0.15
C ARG A 45 -1.67 -14.89 -1.21
N ARG A 46 -2.56 -14.96 -2.20
CA ARG A 46 -2.78 -13.88 -3.16
C ARG A 46 -3.65 -12.79 -2.52
N LYS A 47 -3.16 -11.54 -2.47
CA LYS A 47 -3.88 -10.38 -1.94
C LYS A 47 -4.02 -9.32 -3.03
N LYS A 48 -5.21 -8.72 -3.15
CA LYS A 48 -5.43 -7.59 -4.06
C LYS A 48 -4.81 -6.34 -3.43
N PHE A 49 -3.81 -5.75 -4.07
CA PHE A 49 -3.12 -4.56 -3.57
C PHE A 49 -3.90 -3.29 -3.93
N ALA A 50 -4.21 -3.12 -5.20
CA ALA A 50 -4.97 -1.98 -5.73
C ALA A 50 -5.79 -2.41 -6.96
N THR A 51 -6.47 -1.47 -7.59
CA THR A 51 -7.07 -1.66 -8.91
C THR A 51 -6.59 -0.53 -9.79
N ARG A 52 -5.77 -0.86 -10.80
CA ARG A 52 -5.24 0.10 -11.75
C ARG A 52 -6.24 0.35 -12.87
N ILE A 53 -6.34 1.58 -13.36
CA ILE A 53 -7.14 1.95 -14.52
C ILE A 53 -6.19 2.07 -15.70
N TYR A 54 -6.32 1.19 -16.68
CA TYR A 54 -5.51 1.24 -17.89
C TYR A 54 -6.39 1.02 -19.10
N ARG A 55 -6.33 1.93 -20.09
CA ARG A 55 -7.19 1.93 -21.28
C ARG A 55 -8.67 1.76 -20.92
N GLU A 56 -9.13 2.54 -19.92
CA GLU A 56 -10.49 2.52 -19.37
C GLU A 56 -10.92 1.21 -18.67
N GLN A 57 -10.04 0.21 -18.61
CA GLN A 57 -10.30 -1.06 -17.95
C GLN A 57 -9.77 -1.06 -16.52
N ARG A 58 -10.50 -1.75 -15.63
CA ARG A 58 -10.11 -1.97 -14.24
C ARG A 58 -9.27 -3.23 -14.16
N ASN A 59 -7.97 -3.06 -13.95
CA ASN A 59 -7.01 -4.14 -13.82
C ASN A 59 -6.64 -4.33 -12.34
N PRO A 60 -7.14 -5.38 -11.68
CA PRO A 60 -6.77 -5.64 -10.29
C PRO A 60 -5.29 -6.02 -10.20
N VAL A 61 -4.54 -5.28 -9.37
CA VAL A 61 -3.13 -5.53 -9.08
C VAL A 61 -3.06 -6.46 -7.87
N TYR A 62 -2.31 -7.55 -7.99
CA TYR A 62 -2.19 -8.56 -6.94
C TYR A 62 -0.76 -8.73 -6.48
N VAL A 63 -0.59 -9.08 -5.21
CA VAL A 63 0.69 -9.50 -4.64
C VAL A 63 0.55 -10.88 -4.02
N LYS A 64 1.66 -11.60 -3.89
CA LYS A 64 1.73 -12.89 -3.20
C LYS A 64 2.46 -12.68 -1.88
N VAL A 65 1.84 -13.10 -0.79
CA VAL A 65 2.41 -12.95 0.56
C VAL A 65 2.57 -14.33 1.16
N LYS A 66 3.81 -14.68 1.50
CA LYS A 66 4.13 -15.93 2.17
C LYS A 66 3.52 -15.93 3.56
N ARG A 67 2.91 -17.04 3.94
CA ARG A 67 2.44 -17.30 5.29
C ARG A 67 3.39 -18.27 5.96
N PHE A 68 3.60 -18.03 7.22
CA PHE A 68 4.38 -18.84 8.12
C PHE A 68 3.50 -19.35 9.23
N ARG A 69 3.87 -20.49 9.81
CA ARG A 69 3.30 -20.98 11.05
C ARG A 69 4.38 -20.92 12.12
N CYS A 70 4.06 -20.35 13.28
CA CYS A 70 4.97 -20.40 14.43
C CYS A 70 5.03 -21.83 14.98
N ARG A 71 6.24 -22.35 15.25
CA ARG A 71 6.39 -23.67 15.88
C ARG A 71 5.95 -23.73 17.33
N GLU A 72 6.00 -22.61 18.04
CA GLU A 72 5.74 -22.57 19.49
C GLU A 72 4.27 -22.32 19.79
N CYS A 73 3.69 -21.24 19.26
CA CYS A 73 2.29 -20.89 19.51
C CYS A 73 1.32 -21.37 18.40
N GLY A 74 1.82 -21.95 17.31
CA GLY A 74 1.00 -22.46 16.21
C GLY A 74 0.33 -21.40 15.34
N ARG A 75 0.49 -20.10 15.65
CA ARG A 75 -0.18 -18.97 14.97
C ARG A 75 0.34 -18.76 13.55
N LEU A 76 -0.55 -18.30 12.68
CA LEU A 76 -0.18 -17.88 11.33
C LEU A 76 0.39 -16.46 11.36
N VAL A 77 1.57 -16.29 10.76
CA VAL A 77 2.28 -15.03 10.61
C VAL A 77 2.44 -14.76 9.11
N TYR A 78 2.17 -13.54 8.67
CA TYR A 78 2.36 -13.15 7.27
C TYR A 78 3.77 -12.60 7.09
N ALA A 79 4.33 -12.76 5.90
CA ALA A 79 5.52 -12.02 5.49
C ALA A 79 5.29 -10.51 5.58
N ASP A 80 6.37 -9.76 5.70
CA ASP A 80 6.38 -8.30 5.70
C ASP A 80 5.72 -7.79 4.43
N GLU A 81 4.49 -7.28 4.58
CA GLU A 81 3.58 -6.99 3.49
C GLU A 81 3.10 -5.53 3.55
N PRO A 82 2.85 -4.88 2.40
CA PRO A 82 2.53 -3.45 2.34
C PRO A 82 1.03 -3.22 2.60
N PHE A 83 0.51 -3.78 3.68
CA PHE A 83 -0.89 -3.66 4.10
C PHE A 83 -0.95 -3.33 5.58
N TYR A 84 -1.85 -2.44 5.95
CA TYR A 84 -2.22 -2.29 7.34
C TYR A 84 -3.01 -3.53 7.83
N PRO A 85 -2.85 -3.92 9.10
CA PRO A 85 -3.62 -4.99 9.73
C PRO A 85 -5.12 -4.79 9.49
N LYS A 86 -5.81 -5.87 9.10
CA LYS A 86 -7.26 -5.92 8.82
C LYS A 86 -7.71 -5.06 7.62
N ILE A 87 -6.82 -4.31 6.96
CA ILE A 87 -7.13 -3.55 5.75
C ILE A 87 -6.74 -4.36 4.52
N ARG A 88 -7.65 -4.45 3.54
CA ARG A 88 -7.44 -5.24 2.32
C ARG A 88 -6.80 -4.44 1.18
N THR A 89 -6.76 -3.13 1.30
CA THR A 89 -6.15 -2.21 0.34
C THR A 89 -4.69 -1.99 0.72
N GLY A 90 -3.80 -1.91 -0.28
CA GLY A 90 -2.39 -1.60 -0.06
C GLY A 90 -2.21 -0.28 0.70
N ALA A 91 -1.27 -0.27 1.65
CA ALA A 91 -1.01 0.86 2.54
C ALA A 91 -0.80 2.20 1.82
N PRO A 92 -0.12 2.29 0.67
CA PRO A 92 0.02 3.57 -0.04
C PRO A 92 -1.30 4.20 -0.50
N VAL A 93 -2.29 3.39 -0.89
CA VAL A 93 -3.62 3.89 -1.25
C VAL A 93 -4.40 4.28 0.00
N VAL A 94 -4.20 3.54 1.10
CA VAL A 94 -4.81 3.88 2.40
C VAL A 94 -4.28 5.22 2.90
N ASP A 95 -2.97 5.39 2.90
CA ASP A 95 -2.29 6.63 3.29
C ASP A 95 -2.78 7.81 2.47
N PHE A 96 -2.95 7.64 1.16
CA PHE A 96 -3.45 8.71 0.31
C PHE A 96 -4.87 9.11 0.69
N CYS A 97 -5.73 8.14 1.00
CA CYS A 97 -7.08 8.41 1.47
C CYS A 97 -7.07 9.15 2.82
N LEU A 98 -6.24 8.71 3.75
CA LEU A 98 -6.12 9.30 5.09
C LEU A 98 -5.61 10.74 5.02
N ALA A 99 -4.49 10.97 4.34
CA ALA A 99 -3.83 12.27 4.19
C ALA A 99 -4.71 13.36 3.57
N ASN A 100 -5.70 12.97 2.77
CA ASN A 100 -6.58 13.91 2.05
C ASN A 100 -8.00 13.99 2.62
N SER A 101 -8.33 13.15 3.61
CA SER A 101 -9.70 12.98 4.15
C SER A 101 -10.25 14.21 4.87
N GLU A 102 -9.38 14.99 5.52
CA GLU A 102 -9.76 16.22 6.21
C GLU A 102 -10.09 17.37 5.25
N ARG A 103 -9.53 17.35 4.04
CA ARG A 103 -9.62 18.46 3.07
C ARG A 103 -10.62 18.21 1.96
N TYR A 104 -10.83 16.94 1.61
CA TYR A 104 -11.61 16.56 0.44
C TYR A 104 -12.67 15.53 0.80
N SER A 105 -13.85 15.67 0.19
CA SER A 105 -14.88 14.64 0.28
C SER A 105 -14.38 13.33 -0.33
N TYR A 106 -14.89 12.19 0.14
CA TYR A 106 -14.51 10.87 -0.37
C TYR A 106 -14.75 10.73 -1.89
N ALA A 107 -15.76 11.41 -2.44
CA ALA A 107 -16.01 11.45 -3.87
C ALA A 107 -14.95 12.26 -4.64
N HIS A 108 -14.40 13.31 -4.03
CA HIS A 108 -13.30 14.06 -4.61
C HIS A 108 -11.99 13.26 -4.57
N ILE A 109 -11.65 12.65 -3.44
CA ILE A 109 -10.47 11.76 -3.33
C ILE A 109 -10.54 10.62 -4.34
N SER A 110 -11.72 10.00 -4.52
CA SER A 110 -11.95 8.96 -5.54
C SER A 110 -11.65 9.46 -6.96
N ARG A 111 -12.01 10.72 -7.29
CA ARG A 111 -11.67 11.33 -8.59
C ARG A 111 -10.17 11.57 -8.70
N ILE A 112 -9.51 12.06 -7.65
CA ILE A 112 -8.06 12.28 -7.66
C ILE A 112 -7.32 10.96 -7.87
N LEU A 113 -7.69 9.89 -7.15
CA LEU A 113 -7.14 8.56 -7.38
C LEU A 113 -7.37 8.08 -8.82
N LYS A 114 -8.54 8.36 -9.41
CA LYS A 114 -8.81 8.05 -10.82
C LYS A 114 -7.85 8.80 -11.76
N HIS A 115 -7.51 10.06 -11.48
CA HIS A 115 -6.50 10.82 -12.24
C HIS A 115 -5.09 10.23 -12.08
N LEU A 116 -4.82 9.57 -10.96
CA LEU A 116 -3.59 8.79 -10.72
C LEU A 116 -3.65 7.35 -11.27
N HIS A 117 -4.65 7.04 -12.10
CA HIS A 117 -4.91 5.69 -12.62
C HIS A 117 -5.19 4.62 -11.54
N ILE A 118 -5.67 5.02 -10.37
CA ILE A 118 -6.06 4.12 -9.29
C ILE A 118 -7.59 4.17 -9.11
N TYR A 119 -8.24 3.02 -9.21
CA TYR A 119 -9.66 2.89 -8.92
C TYR A 119 -9.89 2.61 -7.43
N ALA A 120 -10.57 3.54 -6.77
CA ALA A 120 -11.20 3.34 -5.47
C ALA A 120 -12.57 4.03 -5.47
N SER A 121 -13.63 3.30 -5.10
CA SER A 121 -14.96 3.92 -4.95
C SER A 121 -15.00 4.85 -3.74
N PRO A 122 -15.92 5.82 -3.66
CA PRO A 122 -16.06 6.68 -2.47
C PRO A 122 -16.24 5.88 -1.17
N SER A 123 -16.92 4.72 -1.21
CA SER A 123 -17.04 3.83 -0.05
C SER A 123 -15.71 3.15 0.31
N SER A 124 -14.90 2.79 -0.70
CA SER A 124 -13.56 2.24 -0.47
C SER A 124 -12.64 3.28 0.17
N VAL A 125 -12.71 4.53 -0.31
CA VAL A 125 -11.98 5.67 0.25
C VAL A 125 -12.40 5.88 1.71
N ARG A 126 -13.71 5.92 2.00
CA ARG A 126 -14.22 6.04 3.38
C ARG A 126 -13.63 4.96 4.28
N ASN A 127 -13.68 3.69 3.87
CA ASN A 127 -13.15 2.59 4.67
C ASN A 127 -11.65 2.69 4.93
N CYS A 128 -10.88 3.30 4.00
CA CYS A 128 -9.46 3.54 4.19
C CYS A 128 -9.21 4.74 5.12
N ALA A 129 -9.94 5.84 4.92
CA ALA A 129 -9.78 7.08 5.68
C ALA A 129 -10.31 6.96 7.12
N SER A 130 -11.28 6.08 7.38
CA SER A 130 -11.82 5.83 8.72
C SER A 130 -11.04 4.75 9.49
N ALA A 131 -9.88 4.34 8.99
CA ALA A 131 -9.02 3.43 9.71
C ALA A 131 -8.39 4.15 10.90
N ASP A 132 -8.32 3.47 12.04
CA ASP A 132 -7.65 3.97 13.24
C ASP A 132 -6.13 3.85 13.04
N LEU A 133 -5.57 4.84 12.34
CA LEU A 133 -4.17 4.91 11.93
C LEU A 133 -3.65 6.34 12.11
N ASN A 134 -2.38 6.46 12.47
CA ASN A 134 -1.70 7.75 12.53
C ASN A 134 -1.57 8.38 11.13
N MET A 135 -1.66 9.72 11.07
CA MET A 135 -1.52 10.48 9.82
C MET A 135 -0.16 10.19 9.15
N PRO A 136 -0.14 9.81 7.86
CA PRO A 136 1.12 9.53 7.17
C PRO A 136 1.95 10.82 6.95
N PRO A 137 3.29 10.78 7.00
CA PRO A 137 4.13 11.79 6.36
C PRO A 137 3.74 11.97 4.89
N ALA A 138 3.44 13.21 4.51
CA ALA A 138 3.01 13.56 3.18
C ALA A 138 3.57 14.92 2.76
N VAL A 139 3.79 15.07 1.45
CA VAL A 139 4.19 16.34 0.83
C VAL A 139 2.97 16.93 0.14
N GLU A 140 2.70 18.21 0.36
CA GLU A 140 1.64 18.94 -0.34
C GLU A 140 2.14 19.39 -1.71
N MET A 141 1.41 19.04 -2.76
CA MET A 141 1.65 19.48 -4.13
C MET A 141 0.33 19.83 -4.80
N HIS A 142 0.18 21.10 -5.19
CA HIS A 142 -1.01 21.62 -5.88
C HIS A 142 -2.33 21.36 -5.13
N GLY A 143 -2.30 21.43 -3.80
CA GLY A 143 -3.43 21.23 -2.89
C GLY A 143 -3.64 19.78 -2.44
N VAL A 144 -2.91 18.81 -2.99
CA VAL A 144 -3.04 17.39 -2.66
C VAL A 144 -1.86 16.90 -1.84
N PHE A 145 -2.15 16.10 -0.82
CA PHE A 145 -1.14 15.46 0.01
C PHE A 145 -0.75 14.13 -0.59
N PHE A 146 0.52 14.02 -0.99
CA PHE A 146 1.11 12.78 -1.49
C PHE A 146 1.90 12.13 -0.36
N PRO A 147 1.44 10.99 0.19
CA PRO A 147 2.15 10.30 1.25
C PRO A 147 3.45 9.71 0.72
N ALA A 148 4.48 9.68 1.57
CA ALA A 148 5.79 9.13 1.20
C ALA A 148 5.70 7.67 0.70
N SER A 149 4.79 6.88 1.28
CA SER A 149 4.52 5.49 0.86
C SER A 149 3.98 5.38 -0.58
N LEU A 150 3.30 6.40 -1.10
CA LEU A 150 2.85 6.43 -2.49
C LEU A 150 3.95 6.92 -3.45
N LEU A 151 4.78 7.85 -3.00
CA LEU A 151 5.90 8.38 -3.79
C LEU A 151 7.02 7.35 -3.97
N ASN A 152 7.30 6.56 -2.94
CA ASN A 152 8.33 5.53 -2.93
C ASN A 152 7.85 4.18 -3.49
N LEU A 153 6.67 4.14 -4.11
CA LEU A 153 6.07 2.89 -4.61
C LEU A 153 6.87 2.31 -5.78
N ALA A 154 7.57 3.18 -6.52
CA ALA A 154 8.54 2.80 -7.53
C ALA A 154 9.69 1.96 -6.94
N ASP A 155 10.21 2.32 -5.75
CA ASP A 155 11.30 1.58 -5.09
C ASP A 155 10.90 0.15 -4.74
N VAL A 156 9.61 -0.11 -4.55
CA VAL A 156 9.09 -1.47 -4.34
C VAL A 156 8.86 -2.20 -5.66
N GLY A 157 8.63 -1.49 -6.77
CA GLY A 157 8.47 -2.09 -8.10
C GLY A 157 9.78 -2.54 -8.75
N PHE A 158 10.92 -2.00 -8.33
CA PHE A 158 12.23 -2.41 -8.81
C PHE A 158 12.86 -3.41 -7.83
N PRO A 159 13.36 -4.57 -8.30
CA PRO A 159 14.05 -5.50 -7.43
C PRO A 159 15.39 -4.90 -6.98
N ASP A 160 15.55 -4.70 -5.67
CA ASP A 160 16.87 -4.65 -5.07
C ASP A 160 17.52 -6.03 -5.27
N ASN A 161 18.50 -6.09 -6.18
CA ASN A 161 19.38 -7.24 -6.35
C ASN A 161 20.34 -7.44 -5.16
N SER A 162 20.25 -6.61 -4.13
CA SER A 162 20.99 -6.70 -2.88
C SER A 162 20.07 -7.24 -1.79
N GLY A 163 20.09 -8.56 -1.59
CA GLY A 163 19.56 -9.14 -0.36
C GLY A 163 20.13 -8.39 0.85
N MET A 164 19.24 -8.10 1.82
CA MET A 164 19.43 -7.33 3.07
C MET A 164 18.86 -5.91 3.02
N GLY A 165 17.55 -5.79 3.23
CA GLY A 165 16.88 -4.54 3.57
C GLY A 165 15.35 -4.66 3.45
N MET A 166 14.61 -4.21 4.47
CA MET A 166 13.18 -3.96 4.30
C MET A 166 13.00 -2.77 3.36
N PRO A 167 12.13 -2.85 2.33
CA PRO A 167 11.83 -1.69 1.49
C PRO A 167 11.38 -0.52 2.35
N ALA A 168 11.77 0.72 2.02
CA ALA A 168 11.47 1.92 2.80
C ALA A 168 9.97 2.07 3.14
N ILE A 169 9.09 1.63 2.24
CA ILE A 169 7.64 1.58 2.47
C ILE A 169 7.27 0.70 3.68
N MET A 170 7.93 -0.45 3.87
CA MET A 170 7.65 -1.34 5.00
C MET A 170 8.09 -0.75 6.33
N GLN A 171 9.22 -0.05 6.36
CA GLN A 171 9.66 0.68 7.56
C GLN A 171 8.62 1.76 7.94
N MET A 172 8.19 2.55 6.96
CA MET A 172 7.18 3.60 7.17
C MET A 172 5.82 3.07 7.64
N ILE A 173 5.44 1.85 7.25
CA ILE A 173 4.18 1.20 7.71
C ILE A 173 4.37 0.67 9.14
N SER A 174 5.51 0.02 9.42
CA SER A 174 5.76 -0.60 10.72
C SER A 174 5.85 0.39 11.87
N GLU A 175 6.38 1.59 11.63
CA GLU A 175 6.54 2.65 12.66
C GLU A 175 5.20 3.31 13.07
N ARG A 176 4.11 3.03 12.36
CA ARG A 176 2.80 3.68 12.61
C ARG A 176 1.83 2.85 13.43
N HIS A 177 2.30 1.73 13.98
CA HIS A 177 1.54 0.84 14.86
C HIS A 177 1.75 1.11 16.36
N PHE A 178 2.34 2.26 16.71
CA PHE A 178 2.50 2.74 18.08
C PHE A 178 1.87 4.11 18.26
#